data_AF-A0A3N5Q876-F1
#
_entry.id   AF-A0A3N5Q876-F1
#
_cell.length_a   1.000
_cell.length_b   1.000
_cell.length_c   1.000
_cell.angle_alpha   90.00
_cell.angle_beta   90.00
_cell.angle_gamma   90.00
#
_symmetry.space_group_name_H-M   'P 1'
#
loop_
_entity.id
_entity.type
_entity.pdbx_description
1 polymer ?
#
loop_
_entity_poly.entity_id
_entity_poly.type
_entity_poly.pdbx_seq_one_letter_code
_entity_poly.pdbx_strand_id
1 'polypeptide(L)' 'GGMGLISGRKAFQRPMSEGVQLLNLIQDVYAEKEITIA' A
#
# COMPACT_ATOMS: atom_id res chain seq x y z
N GLY A 1 -1.67 1.89 -14.24
CA GLY A 1 -1.23 0.59 -13.69
C GLY A 1 0.12 0.59 -12.96
N GLY A 2 0.98 1.61 -13.07
CA GLY A 2 2.36 1.52 -12.57
C GLY A 2 2.57 1.67 -11.05
N MET A 3 1.72 2.43 -10.34
CA MET A 3 1.94 2.79 -8.93
C MET A 3 1.82 1.60 -7.96
N GLY A 4 0.79 0.76 -8.12
CA GLY A 4 0.61 -0.46 -7.33
C GLY A 4 1.68 -1.52 -7.59
N LEU A 5 2.22 -1.57 -8.80
CA LEU A 5 3.32 -2.47 -9.19
C LEU A 5 4.65 -2.11 -8.49
N ILE A 6 4.93 -0.82 -8.29
CA ILE A 6 6.13 -0.35 -7.58
C ILE A 6 5.99 -0.57 -6.08
N SER A 7 4.82 -0.26 -5.50
CA SER A 7 4.50 -0.54 -4.11
C SER A 7 4.62 -2.04 -3.79
N GLY A 8 4.03 -2.90 -4.63
CA GLY A 8 4.12 -4.35 -4.50
C GLY A 8 5.57 -4.85 -4.48
N ARG A 9 6.39 -4.49 -5.49
CA ARG A 9 7.78 -4.94 -5.54
C ARG A 9 8.65 -4.44 -4.38
N LYS A 10 8.38 -3.25 -3.83
CA LYS A 10 9.10 -2.75 -2.64
C LYS A 10 8.64 -3.43 -1.35
N ALA A 11 7.35 -3.74 -1.21
CA ALA A 11 6.82 -4.44 -0.04
C ALA A 11 7.42 -5.85 0.11
N PHE A 12 7.65 -6.56 -1.01
CA PHE A 12 8.27 -7.89 -1.01
C PHE A 12 9.80 -7.89 -0.92
N GLN A 13 10.45 -6.73 -0.85
CA GLN A 13 11.88 -6.60 -0.53
C GLN A 13 12.14 -6.46 0.98
N ARG A 14 11.08 -6.37 1.80
CA ARG A 14 11.13 -6.37 3.26
C ARG A 14 10.74 -7.75 3.81
N PRO A 15 10.97 -8.03 5.11
CA PRO A 15 10.40 -9.22 5.75
C PRO A 15 8.91 -9.34 5.46
N MET A 16 8.44 -10.55 5.17
CA MET A 16 7.11 -10.80 4.62
C MET A 16 5.98 -10.22 5.48
N SER A 17 6.09 -10.30 6.79
CA SER A 17 5.14 -9.71 7.74
C SER A 17 5.03 -8.18 7.61
N GLU A 18 6.15 -7.49 7.44
CA GLU A 18 6.19 -6.03 7.26
C GLU A 18 5.61 -5.62 5.90
N GLY A 19 5.89 -6.41 4.85
CA GLY A 19 5.35 -6.18 3.52
C GLY A 19 3.82 -6.28 3.49
N VAL A 20 3.25 -7.28 4.16
CA VAL A 20 1.79 -7.45 4.28
C VAL A 20 1.15 -6.30 5.04
N GLN A 21 1.75 -5.87 6.16
CA GLN A 21 1.24 -4.72 6.92
C GLN A 21 1.25 -3.44 6.09
N LEU A 22 2.33 -3.19 5.34
CA LEU A 22 2.44 -2.04 4.45
C LEU A 22 1.38 -2.06 3.35
N LEU A 23 1.13 -3.23 2.74
CA LEU A 23 0.11 -3.36 1.70
C LEU A 23 -1.29 -3.06 2.24
N ASN A 24 -1.65 -3.61 3.41
CA ASN A 24 -2.95 -3.35 4.04
C ASN A 24 -3.14 -1.87 4.38
N LEU A 25 -2.13 -1.22 4.96
CA LEU A 25 -2.20 0.22 5.28
C LEU A 25 -2.47 1.07 4.04
N ILE A 26 -1.83 0.74 2.91
CA ILE A 26 -2.08 1.44 1.63
C ILE A 26 -3.52 1.20 1.16
N GLN A 27 -4.05 -0.02 1.29
CA GLN A 27 -5.45 -0.29 0.95
C GLN A 27 -6.42 0.49 1.84
N ASP A 28 -6.11 0.62 3.13
CA ASP A 28 -6.93 1.37 4.07
C ASP A 28 -7.03 2.85 3.67
N VAL A 29 -5.94 3.45 3.20
CA VAL A 29 -5.92 4.82 2.67
C VAL A 29 -6.82 4.95 1.42
N TYR A 30 -6.80 3.98 0.51
CA TYR A 30 -7.70 4.02 -0.67
C TYR A 30 -9.16 3.74 -0.32
N ALA A 31 -9.43 3.05 0.80
CA ALA A 31 -10.77 2.74 1.27
C ALA A 31 -11.36 3.83 2.18
N GLU A 32 -10.51 4.68 2.75
CA GLU A 32 -10.90 5.78 3.62
C GLU A 32 -11.66 6.86 2.83
N LYS A 33 -12.91 7.10 3.24
CA LYS A 33 -13.85 7.98 2.55
C LYS A 33 -13.63 9.44 2.92
N GLU A 34 -12.98 9.71 4.05
CA GLU A 34 -12.65 11.06 4.49
C GLU A 34 -11.38 11.63 3.82
N ILE A 35 -10.69 10.85 2.97
CA ILE A 35 -9.56 11.39 2.21
C ILE A 35 -10.08 12.34 1.13
N THR A 36 -10.16 13.62 1.48
CA THR A 36 -10.35 14.70 0.54
C THR A 36 -9.04 14.92 -0.22
N ILE A 37 -9.02 14.61 -1.50
CA ILE A 37 -7.96 15.07 -2.40
C ILE A 37 -8.16 16.58 -2.55
N ALA A 38 -7.23 17.36 -1.99
CA ALA A 38 -7.21 18.82 -2.09
C ALA A 38 -7.12 19.32 -3.53
#